data_AF-A0A7K0YBY7-F1
#
_entry.id   AF-A0A7K0YBY7-F1
#
_cell.length_a   1.000
_cell.length_b   1.000
_cell.length_c   1.000
_cell.angle_alpha   90.00
_cell.angle_beta   90.00
_cell.angle_gamma   90.00
#
_symmetry.space_group_name_H-M   'P 1'
#
loop_
_entity.id
_entity.type
_entity.pdbx_description
1 polymer ?
#
loop_
_entity_poly.entity_id
_entity_poly.type
_entity_poly.pdbx_seq_one_letter_code
_entity_poly.pdbx_strand_id
1 'polypeptide(L)'
;RAWLTTVELDADGNSVEASGAANFWQTVTACVSNTPVSLVAGSQSADAFKRSVEQAVAAITDGGLEKVVLARDLLGSLPAAFDIRASLSKLASRFPTCWIYSVDGLFGASPELLVRVAHGQVSARVLAGTAGRGTDPEVDKAISAALAASAKNTTEHAFAVDSLVQTLAPFCEHVDADPKPFSLALPNLWHLASDVHGVLREEASVLDLAAALHPTAAVAGTPRLEAQQLLAELEPFDRGRYAGPVGWIGADGDGEWAIALRGAQIEAADASGLRSIRAFAGCGIVAGSEPDAELAETELKFSPIREALS
;
A
#
# COMPACT_ATOMS: atom_id res chain seq x y z
N ARG A 1 -10.69 -22.54 -1.47
CA ARG A 1 -10.67 -23.16 -2.82
C ARG A 1 -9.46 -22.57 -3.53
N ALA A 2 -8.72 -23.35 -4.30
CA ALA A 2 -7.61 -22.85 -5.11
C ALA A 2 -8.04 -22.95 -6.58
N TRP A 3 -7.72 -21.94 -7.37
CA TRP A 3 -8.03 -21.90 -8.79
C TRP A 3 -6.71 -21.78 -9.54
N LEU A 4 -6.54 -22.56 -10.60
CA LEU A 4 -5.44 -22.42 -11.54
C LEU A 4 -5.99 -21.74 -12.79
N THR A 5 -5.60 -20.49 -13.00
CA THR A 5 -5.86 -19.77 -14.25
C THR A 5 -4.60 -19.87 -15.10
N THR A 6 -4.72 -20.47 -16.27
CA THR A 6 -3.68 -20.46 -17.30
C THR A 6 -4.03 -19.37 -18.29
N VAL A 7 -3.10 -18.44 -18.52
CA VAL A 7 -3.25 -17.36 -19.51
C VAL A 7 -2.17 -17.57 -20.55
N GLU A 8 -2.60 -17.81 -21.79
CA GLU A 8 -1.72 -17.93 -22.94
C GLU A 8 -1.99 -16.73 -23.84
N LEU A 9 -0.93 -15.99 -24.14
CA LEU A 9 -0.96 -14.91 -25.12
C LEU A 9 -0.11 -15.37 -26.29
N ASP A 10 -0.67 -15.38 -27.49
CA ASP A 10 0.13 -15.33 -28.69
C ASP A 10 -0.37 -14.20 -29.60
N ALA A 11 0.49 -13.79 -30.53
CA ALA A 11 0.12 -12.79 -31.53
C ALA A 11 -0.73 -13.40 -32.68
N ASP A 12 -0.89 -14.73 -32.72
CA ASP A 12 -1.34 -15.50 -33.89
C ASP A 12 -2.50 -16.51 -33.64
N GLY A 13 -3.10 -16.58 -32.44
CA GLY A 13 -4.19 -17.49 -32.05
C GLY A 13 -3.84 -18.96 -31.74
N ASN A 14 -2.58 -19.34 -31.58
CA ASN A 14 -2.13 -20.71 -31.29
C ASN A 14 -2.10 -21.03 -29.79
N SER A 15 -2.65 -22.18 -29.42
CA SER A 15 -2.54 -22.76 -28.08
C SER A 15 -1.08 -23.09 -27.76
N VAL A 16 -0.59 -22.62 -26.62
CA VAL A 16 0.63 -23.16 -26.02
C VAL A 16 0.20 -24.43 -25.28
N GLU A 17 0.92 -25.54 -25.39
CA GLU A 17 0.63 -26.65 -24.50
C GLU A 17 1.07 -26.24 -23.09
N ALA A 18 0.12 -26.14 -22.15
CA ALA A 18 0.37 -25.97 -20.71
C ALA A 18 1.01 -27.25 -20.09
N SER A 19 2.04 -27.81 -20.73
CA SER A 19 2.77 -28.99 -20.29
C SER A 19 3.42 -28.71 -18.92
N GLY A 20 2.77 -29.16 -17.85
CA GLY A 20 3.19 -28.93 -16.45
C GLY A 20 2.08 -28.45 -15.52
N ALA A 21 1.02 -27.84 -16.04
CA ALA A 21 -0.11 -27.35 -15.25
C ALA A 21 -0.83 -28.45 -14.46
N ALA A 22 -1.00 -29.63 -15.07
CA ALA A 22 -1.69 -30.77 -14.46
C ALA A 22 -0.96 -31.34 -13.22
N ASN A 23 0.36 -31.20 -13.16
CA ASN A 23 1.20 -31.81 -12.11
C ASN A 23 1.79 -30.80 -11.13
N PHE A 24 1.68 -29.49 -11.40
CA PHE A 24 2.19 -28.42 -10.52
C PHE A 24 1.73 -28.58 -9.07
N TRP A 25 0.46 -28.92 -8.86
CA TRP A 25 -0.15 -29.08 -7.53
C TRP A 25 0.07 -30.46 -6.89
N GLN A 26 0.61 -31.43 -7.63
CA GLN A 26 0.78 -32.81 -7.15
C GLN A 26 2.05 -32.99 -6.31
N THR A 27 2.98 -32.03 -6.39
CA THR A 27 4.24 -32.09 -5.64
C THR A 27 4.09 -31.32 -4.33
N VAL A 28 3.86 -32.05 -3.24
CA VAL A 28 3.87 -31.47 -1.90
C VAL A 28 5.32 -31.20 -1.50
N THR A 29 5.70 -29.93 -1.46
CA THR A 29 7.03 -29.52 -0.97
C THR A 29 6.93 -29.11 0.49
N ALA A 30 7.80 -29.66 1.34
CA ALA A 30 7.89 -29.23 2.74
C ALA A 30 8.14 -27.72 2.83
N CYS A 31 7.44 -27.04 3.73
CA CYS A 31 7.75 -25.66 4.10
C CYS A 31 8.97 -25.69 5.01
N VAL A 32 10.04 -24.99 4.63
CA VAL A 32 11.28 -24.96 5.42
C VAL A 32 11.32 -23.72 6.29
N SER A 33 11.88 -23.86 7.50
CA SER A 33 12.18 -22.70 8.33
C SER A 33 13.32 -21.90 7.71
N ASN A 34 13.12 -20.60 7.56
CA ASN A 34 14.19 -19.71 7.09
C ASN A 34 15.20 -19.44 8.19
N THR A 35 16.48 -19.34 7.80
CA THR A 35 17.47 -18.61 8.60
C THR A 35 17.07 -17.13 8.65
N PRO A 36 17.24 -16.44 9.80
CA PRO A 36 16.93 -15.02 9.91
C PRO A 36 17.65 -14.19 8.84
N VAL A 37 16.92 -13.29 8.17
CA VAL A 37 17.49 -12.34 7.20
C VAL A 37 17.54 -10.95 7.83
N SER A 38 18.75 -10.41 7.96
CA SER A 38 18.96 -9.04 8.40
C SER A 38 18.80 -8.07 7.25
N LEU A 39 18.09 -6.97 7.49
CA LEU A 39 17.97 -5.85 6.57
C LEU A 39 18.92 -4.72 6.98
N VAL A 40 19.65 -4.16 6.03
CA VAL A 40 20.57 -3.02 6.18
C VAL A 40 20.13 -1.87 5.28
N ALA A 41 20.66 -0.66 5.50
CA ALA A 41 20.34 0.50 4.66
C ALA A 41 20.60 0.22 3.18
N GLY A 42 19.64 0.60 2.33
CA GLY A 42 19.75 0.50 0.87
C GLY A 42 20.33 1.75 0.23
N SER A 43 19.79 2.13 -0.92
CA SER A 43 20.19 3.32 -1.69
C SER A 43 20.00 4.61 -0.90
N GLN A 44 18.98 4.70 -0.04
CA GLN A 44 18.74 5.88 0.79
C GLN A 44 19.05 5.60 2.27
N SER A 45 20.21 6.11 2.70
CA SER A 45 20.61 6.05 4.11
C SER A 45 19.71 6.89 5.01
N ALA A 46 19.77 6.63 6.33
CA ALA A 46 19.01 7.39 7.32
C ALA A 46 19.28 8.90 7.23
N ASP A 47 20.55 9.32 7.10
CA ASP A 47 20.90 10.73 6.98
C ASP A 47 20.49 11.34 5.64
N ALA A 48 20.53 10.56 4.55
CA ALA A 48 20.04 11.02 3.26
C ALA A 48 18.51 11.22 3.30
N PHE A 49 17.77 10.26 3.88
CA PHE A 49 16.33 10.38 4.07
C PHE A 49 15.96 11.62 4.87
N LYS A 50 16.65 11.91 5.98
CA LYS A 50 16.39 13.13 6.77
C LYS A 50 16.59 14.41 5.97
N ARG A 51 17.62 14.48 5.12
CA ARG A 51 17.82 15.62 4.21
C ARG A 51 16.68 15.72 3.18
N SER A 52 16.24 14.60 2.61
CA SER A 52 15.08 14.59 1.70
C SER A 52 13.82 15.08 2.40
N VAL A 53 13.62 14.74 3.68
CA VAL A 53 12.51 15.28 4.50
C VAL A 53 12.63 16.80 4.65
N GLU A 54 13.80 17.33 5.00
CA GLU A 54 14.02 18.79 5.09
C GLU A 54 13.73 19.50 3.76
N GLN A 55 14.16 18.93 2.64
CA GLN A 55 13.91 19.46 1.30
C GLN A 55 12.42 19.42 0.94
N ALA A 56 11.71 18.34 1.28
CA ALA A 56 10.27 18.24 1.08
C ALA A 56 9.49 19.24 1.94
N VAL A 57 9.88 19.44 3.20
CA VAL A 57 9.28 20.46 4.08
C VAL A 57 9.48 21.87 3.50
N ALA A 58 10.67 22.17 2.98
CA ALA A 58 10.94 23.45 2.32
C ALA A 58 10.05 23.66 1.09
N ALA A 59 9.95 22.67 0.21
CA ALA A 59 9.10 22.73 -0.99
C ALA A 59 7.61 22.93 -0.66
N ILE A 60 7.12 22.31 0.41
CA ILE A 60 5.75 22.50 0.91
C ILE A 60 5.57 23.92 1.46
N THR A 61 6.53 24.41 2.22
CA THR A 61 6.48 25.76 2.82
C THR A 61 6.53 26.86 1.77
N ASP A 62 7.26 26.64 0.67
CA ASP A 62 7.32 27.52 -0.49
C ASP A 62 6.02 27.51 -1.34
N GLY A 63 5.07 26.62 -1.01
CA GLY A 63 3.71 26.60 -1.57
C GLY A 63 3.57 25.82 -2.87
N GLY A 64 4.57 25.02 -3.26
CA GLY A 64 4.52 24.20 -4.49
C GLY A 64 3.65 22.94 -4.37
N LEU A 65 3.43 22.46 -3.15
CA LEU A 65 2.59 21.30 -2.84
C LEU A 65 2.21 21.29 -1.34
N GLU A 66 1.17 20.54 -0.98
CA GLU A 66 0.67 20.46 0.40
C GLU A 66 1.24 19.26 1.17
N LYS A 67 1.50 18.17 0.45
CA LYS A 67 1.93 16.89 1.00
C LYS A 67 2.74 16.11 -0.02
N VAL A 68 3.78 15.40 0.43
CA VAL A 68 4.49 14.38 -0.36
C VAL A 68 4.80 13.19 0.53
N VAL A 69 4.84 11.97 -0.01
CA VAL A 69 5.11 10.76 0.76
C VAL A 69 6.46 10.22 0.36
N LEU A 70 7.52 10.53 1.12
CA LEU A 70 8.86 10.01 0.86
C LEU A 70 8.98 8.57 1.36
N ALA A 71 9.70 7.74 0.62
CA ALA A 71 10.06 6.38 0.97
C ALA A 71 11.56 6.25 1.14
N ARG A 72 12.01 5.19 1.80
CA ARG A 72 13.40 4.70 1.79
C ARG A 72 13.42 3.18 1.69
N ASP A 73 14.58 2.64 1.35
CA ASP A 73 14.78 1.21 1.13
C ASP A 73 15.75 0.57 2.12
N LEU A 74 15.51 -0.71 2.41
CA LEU A 74 16.43 -1.60 3.11
C LEU A 74 16.71 -2.83 2.24
N LEU A 75 17.94 -3.34 2.30
CA LEU A 75 18.41 -4.49 1.53
C LEU A 75 18.78 -5.65 2.45
N GLY A 76 18.55 -6.88 2.00
CA GLY A 76 19.01 -8.09 2.66
C GLY A 76 19.48 -9.14 1.66
N SER A 77 20.39 -10.01 2.10
CA SER A 77 20.80 -11.18 1.32
C SER A 77 19.96 -12.38 1.70
N LEU A 78 19.37 -13.04 0.71
CA LEU A 78 18.55 -14.23 0.94
C LEU A 78 19.41 -15.50 0.87
N PRO A 79 19.29 -16.42 1.84
CA PRO A 79 19.87 -17.75 1.72
C PRO A 79 19.34 -18.48 0.49
N ALA A 80 20.15 -19.37 -0.09
CA ALA A 80 19.74 -20.17 -1.24
C ALA A 80 18.43 -20.94 -0.98
N ALA A 81 18.26 -21.45 0.24
CA ALA A 81 17.07 -22.20 0.69
C ALA A 81 15.93 -21.32 1.24
N PHE A 82 15.94 -20.00 1.01
CA PHE A 82 14.86 -19.13 1.49
C PHE A 82 13.50 -19.51 0.87
N ASP A 83 12.51 -19.68 1.75
CA ASP A 83 11.14 -20.05 1.45
C ASP A 83 10.17 -18.98 1.91
N ILE A 84 9.56 -18.29 0.95
CA ILE A 84 8.61 -17.20 1.19
C ILE A 84 7.39 -17.62 2.01
N ARG A 85 7.01 -18.92 1.97
CA ARG A 85 5.83 -19.45 2.67
C ARG A 85 5.92 -19.31 4.19
N ALA A 86 7.13 -19.45 4.74
CA ALA A 86 7.37 -19.27 6.17
C ALA A 86 7.15 -17.81 6.59
N SER A 87 7.61 -16.84 5.78
CA SER A 87 7.40 -15.41 6.02
C SER A 87 5.93 -15.02 5.86
N LEU A 88 5.24 -15.55 4.84
CA LEU A 88 3.80 -15.32 4.64
C LEU A 88 2.96 -15.85 5.81
N SER A 89 3.31 -17.02 6.35
CA SER A 89 2.63 -17.60 7.51
C SER A 89 2.80 -16.72 8.77
N LYS A 90 4.00 -16.17 8.99
CA LYS A 90 4.24 -15.21 10.07
C LYS A 90 3.40 -13.94 9.89
N LEU A 91 3.40 -13.36 8.69
CA LEU A 91 2.61 -12.17 8.38
C LEU A 91 1.11 -12.41 8.61
N ALA A 92 0.56 -13.51 8.09
CA ALA A 92 -0.83 -13.87 8.27
C ALA A 92 -1.22 -14.06 9.74
N SER A 93 -0.34 -14.65 10.55
CA SER A 93 -0.61 -14.88 11.98
C SER A 93 -0.53 -13.60 12.81
N ARG A 94 0.39 -12.68 12.50
CA ARG A 94 0.65 -11.46 13.28
C ARG A 94 -0.23 -10.29 12.86
N PHE A 95 -0.63 -10.25 11.58
CA PHE A 95 -1.40 -9.16 11.00
C PHE A 95 -2.71 -9.68 10.37
N PRO A 96 -3.61 -10.28 11.17
CA PRO A 96 -4.81 -10.97 10.67
C PRO A 96 -5.84 -10.04 10.01
N THR A 97 -5.73 -8.72 10.22
CA THR A 97 -6.59 -7.70 9.62
C THR A 97 -6.01 -7.11 8.33
N CYS A 98 -4.81 -7.54 7.92
CA CYS A 98 -4.15 -7.04 6.72
C CYS A 98 -4.36 -7.99 5.53
N TRP A 99 -4.30 -7.42 4.33
CA TRP A 99 -4.22 -8.17 3.08
C TRP A 99 -2.81 -8.75 2.93
N ILE A 100 -2.70 -10.07 3.09
CA ILE A 100 -1.46 -10.79 2.83
C ILE A 100 -1.37 -11.05 1.33
N TYR A 101 -0.31 -10.54 0.69
CA TYR A 101 -0.10 -10.69 -0.75
C TYR A 101 1.22 -11.37 -1.05
N SER A 102 1.26 -12.11 -2.16
CA SER A 102 2.46 -12.65 -2.77
C SER A 102 2.27 -12.75 -4.28
N VAL A 103 3.02 -11.97 -5.05
CA VAL A 103 2.92 -11.91 -6.52
C VAL A 103 4.31 -11.77 -7.11
N ASP A 104 4.84 -12.83 -7.72
CA ASP A 104 6.12 -12.80 -8.44
C ASP A 104 7.27 -12.14 -7.64
N GLY A 105 7.58 -12.73 -6.49
CA GLY A 105 8.64 -12.24 -5.58
C GLY A 105 8.26 -11.03 -4.71
N LEU A 106 7.21 -10.28 -5.05
CA LEU A 106 6.65 -9.23 -4.20
C LEU A 106 5.76 -9.85 -3.12
N PHE A 107 5.96 -9.52 -1.85
CA PHE A 107 5.08 -9.98 -0.77
C PHE A 107 5.02 -9.04 0.41
N GLY A 108 3.94 -9.11 1.21
CA GLY A 108 3.78 -8.27 2.39
C GLY A 108 2.41 -8.42 3.05
N ALA A 109 2.14 -7.51 3.98
CA ALA A 109 0.87 -7.41 4.71
C ALA A 109 0.32 -5.98 4.61
N SER A 110 -0.48 -5.71 3.58
CA SER A 110 -1.02 -4.36 3.39
C SER A 110 -2.18 -4.10 4.34
N PRO A 111 -2.18 -2.96 5.08
CA PRO A 111 -3.33 -2.53 5.86
C PRO A 111 -4.33 -1.70 5.03
N GLU A 112 -4.03 -1.40 3.76
CA GLU A 112 -4.70 -0.36 3.00
C GLU A 112 -5.30 -0.92 1.70
N LEU A 113 -6.63 -1.01 1.69
CA LEU A 113 -7.42 -1.31 0.50
C LEU A 113 -7.56 -0.05 -0.35
N LEU A 114 -7.26 -0.15 -1.64
CA LEU A 114 -7.50 0.91 -2.61
C LEU A 114 -8.98 0.90 -3.05
N VAL A 115 -9.44 -0.25 -3.54
CA VAL A 115 -10.82 -0.44 -4.02
C VAL A 115 -11.17 -1.93 -4.06
N ARG A 116 -12.44 -2.23 -3.82
CA ARG A 116 -13.02 -3.55 -3.97
C ARG A 116 -14.30 -3.47 -4.79
N VAL A 117 -14.52 -4.46 -5.64
CA VAL A 117 -15.81 -4.73 -6.28
C VAL A 117 -16.22 -6.17 -5.98
N ALA A 118 -17.43 -6.36 -5.47
CA ALA A 118 -18.00 -7.67 -5.25
C ALA A 118 -19.48 -7.69 -5.66
N HIS A 119 -19.84 -8.59 -6.56
CA HIS A 119 -21.15 -8.67 -7.20
C HIS A 119 -21.56 -7.33 -7.82
N GLY A 120 -20.63 -6.66 -8.52
CA GLY A 120 -20.82 -5.32 -9.07
C GLY A 120 -20.91 -4.19 -8.04
N GLN A 121 -20.80 -4.48 -6.73
CA GLN A 121 -20.83 -3.46 -5.68
C GLN A 121 -19.43 -2.94 -5.39
N VAL A 122 -19.20 -1.66 -5.66
CA VAL A 122 -17.96 -0.95 -5.34
C VAL A 122 -17.93 -0.58 -3.86
N SER A 123 -16.79 -0.78 -3.21
CA SER A 123 -16.50 -0.27 -1.88
C SER A 123 -15.08 0.30 -1.83
N ALA A 124 -14.95 1.52 -1.34
CA ALA A 124 -13.71 2.23 -1.07
C ALA A 124 -13.84 3.02 0.24
N ARG A 125 -12.72 3.51 0.80
CA ARG A 125 -12.72 4.29 2.04
C ARG A 125 -11.81 5.50 1.90
N VAL A 126 -12.32 6.66 2.30
CA VAL A 126 -11.50 7.87 2.48
C VAL A 126 -10.98 7.91 3.91
N LEU A 127 -9.70 8.25 4.07
CA LEU A 127 -9.09 8.58 5.37
C LEU A 127 -8.46 9.97 5.26
N ALA A 128 -9.10 10.98 5.85
CA ALA A 128 -8.65 12.37 5.75
C ALA A 128 -9.04 13.17 6.99
N GLY A 129 -8.13 13.92 7.58
CA GLY A 129 -8.31 14.54 8.89
C GLY A 129 -7.82 13.61 10.00
N THR A 130 -6.95 14.14 10.86
CA THR A 130 -6.11 13.32 11.75
C THR A 130 -6.03 13.93 13.14
N ALA A 131 -5.96 13.09 14.16
CA ALA A 131 -5.64 13.51 15.53
C ALA A 131 -4.73 12.50 16.23
N GLY A 132 -3.94 12.97 17.20
CA GLY A 132 -3.10 12.12 18.04
C GLY A 132 -3.93 11.15 18.89
N ARG A 133 -3.31 10.08 19.39
CA ARG A 133 -3.93 9.20 20.39
C ARG A 133 -3.85 9.82 21.78
N GLY A 134 -4.83 9.49 22.62
CA GLY A 134 -4.86 9.93 24.01
C GLY A 134 -3.87 9.16 24.89
N THR A 135 -3.49 9.78 26.01
CA THR A 135 -2.62 9.19 27.03
C THR A 135 -3.30 8.12 27.88
N ASP A 136 -4.63 8.09 27.85
CA ASP A 136 -5.50 7.13 28.53
C ASP A 136 -6.82 6.98 27.75
N PRO A 137 -7.65 5.96 28.05
CA PRO A 137 -8.86 5.68 27.28
C PRO A 137 -9.90 6.81 27.24
N GLU A 138 -10.03 7.60 28.31
CA GLU A 138 -11.00 8.69 28.35
C GLU A 138 -10.54 9.87 27.51
N VAL A 139 -9.25 10.22 27.60
CA VAL A 139 -8.63 11.24 26.73
C VAL A 139 -8.67 10.80 25.27
N ASP A 140 -8.38 9.53 24.98
CA ASP A 140 -8.39 9.00 23.61
C ASP A 140 -9.78 9.09 22.98
N LYS A 141 -10.82 8.74 23.75
CA LYS A 141 -12.22 8.88 23.33
C LYS A 141 -12.62 10.34 23.12
N ALA A 142 -12.17 11.24 24.00
CA ALA A 142 -12.43 12.67 23.86
C ALA A 142 -11.77 13.25 22.60
N ILE A 143 -10.54 12.84 22.27
CA ILE A 143 -9.85 13.24 21.04
C ILE A 143 -10.60 12.73 19.81
N SER A 144 -11.00 11.46 19.82
CA SER A 144 -11.82 10.88 18.74
C SER A 144 -13.10 11.69 18.49
N ALA A 145 -13.81 12.05 19.56
CA ALA A 145 -15.05 12.84 19.45
C ALA A 145 -14.78 14.27 18.96
N ALA A 146 -13.71 14.91 19.43
CA ALA A 146 -13.31 16.25 19.01
C ALA A 146 -12.90 16.29 17.52
N LEU A 147 -12.21 15.24 17.05
CA LEU A 147 -11.85 15.11 15.63
C LEU A 147 -13.12 15.04 14.75
N ALA A 148 -14.09 14.20 15.11
CA ALA A 148 -15.36 14.08 14.38
C ALA A 148 -16.23 15.35 14.43
N ALA A 149 -16.09 16.17 15.48
CA ALA A 149 -16.82 17.43 15.62
C ALA A 149 -16.09 18.65 15.01
N SER A 150 -14.86 18.48 14.54
CA SER A 150 -14.05 19.59 14.01
C SER A 150 -14.57 20.06 12.65
N ALA A 151 -15.10 21.28 12.58
CA ALA A 151 -15.59 21.87 11.33
C ALA A 151 -14.52 21.92 10.22
N LYS A 152 -13.27 22.21 10.61
CA LYS A 152 -12.13 22.19 9.69
C LYS A 152 -11.93 20.79 9.11
N ASN A 153 -11.68 19.79 9.96
CA ASN A 153 -11.38 18.43 9.50
C ASN A 153 -12.56 17.82 8.74
N THR A 154 -13.80 18.07 9.16
CA THR A 154 -14.99 17.57 8.45
C THR A 154 -15.18 18.23 7.09
N THR A 155 -14.86 19.52 6.93
CA THR A 155 -14.90 20.20 5.62
C THR A 155 -13.80 19.68 4.69
N GLU A 156 -12.57 19.56 5.19
CA GLU A 156 -11.45 18.97 4.42
C GLU A 156 -11.74 17.52 4.03
N HIS A 157 -12.31 16.74 4.95
CA HIS A 157 -12.73 15.37 4.68
C HIS A 157 -13.82 15.31 3.62
N ALA A 158 -14.81 16.20 3.65
CA ALA A 158 -15.86 16.26 2.64
C ALA A 158 -15.30 16.49 1.24
N PHE A 159 -14.30 17.38 1.07
CA PHE A 159 -13.64 17.54 -0.23
C PHE A 159 -12.92 16.27 -0.70
N ALA A 160 -12.28 15.53 0.21
CA ALA A 160 -11.64 14.26 -0.12
C ALA A 160 -12.66 13.19 -0.54
N VAL A 161 -13.82 13.16 0.12
CA VAL A 161 -14.96 12.30 -0.25
C VAL A 161 -15.51 12.68 -1.62
N ASP A 162 -15.80 13.96 -1.85
CA ASP A 162 -16.32 14.45 -3.13
C ASP A 162 -15.35 14.14 -4.28
N SER A 163 -14.04 14.31 -4.06
CA SER A 163 -13.02 13.95 -5.04
C SER A 163 -13.03 12.45 -5.36
N LEU A 164 -13.16 11.58 -4.36
CA LEU A 164 -13.28 10.14 -4.57
C LEU A 164 -14.55 9.78 -5.36
N VAL A 165 -15.70 10.34 -4.95
CA VAL A 165 -16.99 10.13 -5.64
C VAL A 165 -16.91 10.57 -7.09
N GLN A 166 -16.36 11.76 -7.38
CA GLN A 166 -16.18 12.26 -8.74
C GLN A 166 -15.23 11.39 -9.56
N THR A 167 -14.19 10.84 -8.95
CA THR A 167 -13.23 9.95 -9.62
C THR A 167 -13.87 8.62 -10.01
N LEU A 168 -14.79 8.09 -9.18
CA LEU A 168 -15.49 6.83 -9.44
C LEU A 168 -16.71 6.98 -10.35
N ALA A 169 -17.35 8.16 -10.38
CA ALA A 169 -18.59 8.41 -11.11
C ALA A 169 -18.61 7.96 -12.59
N PRO A 170 -17.52 8.07 -13.39
CA PRO A 170 -17.51 7.61 -14.77
C PRO A 170 -17.73 6.09 -14.93
N PHE A 171 -17.34 5.31 -13.93
CA PHE A 171 -17.32 3.84 -13.98
C PHE A 171 -18.52 3.19 -13.28
N CYS A 172 -19.33 4.00 -12.59
CA CYS A 172 -20.43 3.52 -11.77
C CYS A 172 -21.76 4.08 -12.28
N GLU A 173 -22.83 3.30 -12.17
CA GLU A 173 -24.20 3.78 -12.38
C GLU A 173 -24.58 4.82 -11.33
N HIS A 174 -24.14 4.57 -10.10
CA HIS A 174 -24.35 5.40 -8.94
C HIS A 174 -23.18 5.25 -7.97
N VAL A 175 -22.77 6.35 -7.33
CA VAL A 175 -21.75 6.37 -6.28
C VAL A 175 -22.25 7.31 -5.20
N ASP A 176 -22.23 6.83 -3.97
CA ASP A 176 -22.57 7.59 -2.77
C ASP A 176 -21.50 7.37 -1.70
N ALA A 177 -21.41 8.32 -0.79
CA ALA A 177 -20.62 8.17 0.42
C ALA A 177 -21.54 8.18 1.65
N ASP A 178 -21.05 7.62 2.75
CA ASP A 178 -21.72 7.76 4.03
C ASP A 178 -21.97 9.25 4.35
N PRO A 179 -23.18 9.61 4.81
CA PRO A 179 -23.56 11.01 5.00
C PRO A 179 -22.79 11.72 6.11
N LYS A 180 -22.10 10.97 6.98
CA LYS A 180 -21.29 11.50 8.07
C LYS A 180 -20.02 10.67 8.22
N PRO A 181 -18.85 11.32 8.35
CA PRO A 181 -17.63 10.62 8.67
C PRO A 181 -17.68 10.06 10.08
N PHE A 182 -16.90 9.02 10.33
CA PHE A 182 -16.67 8.43 11.65
C PHE A 182 -15.18 8.41 11.98
N SER A 183 -14.86 8.43 13.28
CA SER A 183 -13.47 8.33 13.73
C SER A 183 -13.01 6.86 13.71
N LEU A 184 -11.92 6.58 13.00
CA LEU A 184 -11.29 5.28 12.92
C LEU A 184 -9.96 5.29 13.69
N ALA A 185 -9.83 4.39 14.66
CA ALA A 185 -8.58 4.20 15.39
C ALA A 185 -7.59 3.41 14.53
N LEU A 186 -6.45 4.03 14.23
CA LEU A 186 -5.26 3.35 13.75
C LEU A 186 -4.22 3.30 14.88
N PRO A 187 -3.17 2.45 14.80
CA PRO A 187 -2.25 2.23 15.91
C PRO A 187 -1.69 3.50 16.58
N ASN A 188 -1.40 4.55 15.79
CA ASN A 188 -0.76 5.77 16.29
C ASN A 188 -1.61 7.03 16.17
N LEU A 189 -2.74 7.01 15.44
CA LEU A 189 -3.55 8.18 15.12
C LEU A 189 -5.03 7.81 15.03
N TRP A 190 -5.88 8.80 15.26
CA TRP A 190 -7.26 8.81 14.79
C TRP A 190 -7.32 9.39 13.39
N HIS A 191 -8.15 8.80 12.53
CA HIS A 191 -8.53 9.38 11.24
C HIS A 191 -10.03 9.58 11.17
N LEU A 192 -10.49 10.64 10.50
CA LEU A 192 -11.86 10.64 9.97
C LEU A 192 -11.91 9.74 8.75
N ALA A 193 -12.95 8.90 8.73
CA ALA A 193 -13.21 7.94 7.69
C ALA A 193 -14.64 8.09 7.16
N SER A 194 -14.82 7.92 5.85
CA SER A 194 -16.13 7.71 5.23
C SER A 194 -16.02 6.54 4.26
N ASP A 195 -17.00 5.65 4.31
CA ASP A 195 -17.12 4.60 3.30
C ASP A 195 -17.81 5.17 2.06
N VAL A 196 -17.29 4.79 0.89
CA VAL A 196 -17.83 5.13 -0.42
C VAL A 196 -18.27 3.86 -1.09
N HIS A 197 -19.52 3.87 -1.53
CA HIS A 197 -20.21 2.75 -2.14
C HIS A 197 -20.66 3.11 -3.55
N GLY A 198 -20.74 2.13 -4.43
CA GLY A 198 -21.28 2.35 -5.76
C GLY A 198 -21.69 1.06 -6.45
N VAL A 199 -22.33 1.22 -7.61
CA VAL A 199 -22.70 0.11 -8.50
C VAL A 199 -21.88 0.25 -9.77
N LEU A 200 -21.00 -0.72 -10.03
CA LEU A 200 -20.14 -0.75 -11.21
C LEU A 200 -20.99 -0.90 -12.48
N ARG A 201 -20.65 -0.17 -13.53
CA ARG A 201 -21.27 -0.33 -14.86
C ARG A 201 -20.83 -1.63 -15.51
N GLU A 202 -21.67 -2.20 -16.38
CA GLU A 202 -21.37 -3.46 -17.07
C GLU A 202 -20.09 -3.41 -17.92
N GLU A 203 -19.72 -2.24 -18.46
CA GLU A 203 -18.54 -2.09 -19.31
C GLU A 203 -17.26 -1.77 -18.53
N ALA A 204 -17.35 -1.53 -17.21
CA ALA A 204 -16.23 -1.19 -16.35
C ALA A 204 -15.75 -2.39 -15.56
N SER A 205 -14.52 -2.31 -15.08
CA SER A 205 -13.91 -3.31 -14.20
C SER A 205 -13.28 -2.66 -12.98
N VAL A 206 -12.97 -3.46 -11.96
CA VAL A 206 -12.21 -2.98 -10.80
C VAL A 206 -10.83 -2.41 -11.20
N LEU A 207 -10.25 -2.84 -12.33
CA LEU A 207 -8.98 -2.31 -12.83
C LEU A 207 -9.10 -0.85 -13.27
N ASP A 208 -10.23 -0.48 -13.89
CA ASP A 208 -10.49 0.91 -14.30
C ASP A 208 -10.58 1.81 -13.06
N LEU A 209 -11.24 1.32 -12.00
CA LEU A 209 -11.29 2.02 -10.72
C LEU A 209 -9.90 2.16 -10.10
N ALA A 210 -9.11 1.07 -10.04
CA ALA A 210 -7.77 1.10 -9.48
C ALA A 210 -6.86 2.08 -10.24
N ALA A 211 -6.96 2.13 -11.57
CA ALA A 211 -6.22 3.05 -12.43
C ALA A 211 -6.60 4.52 -12.21
N ALA A 212 -7.89 4.80 -11.98
CA ALA A 212 -8.36 6.17 -11.70
C ALA A 212 -7.90 6.66 -10.31
N LEU A 213 -7.93 5.78 -9.31
CA LEU A 213 -7.61 6.10 -7.92
C LEU A 213 -6.12 6.18 -7.64
N HIS A 214 -5.32 5.32 -8.26
CA HIS A 214 -3.88 5.23 -7.98
C HIS A 214 -3.08 6.26 -8.79
N PRO A 215 -2.01 6.88 -8.21
CA PRO A 215 -1.63 6.84 -6.81
C PRO A 215 -2.49 7.76 -5.93
N THR A 216 -2.77 7.31 -4.71
CA THR A 216 -3.47 8.15 -3.72
C THR A 216 -2.49 9.15 -3.10
N ALA A 217 -3.02 10.19 -2.46
CA ALA A 217 -2.24 11.10 -1.63
C ALA A 217 -1.57 10.41 -0.42
N ALA A 218 -1.94 9.15 -0.10
CA ALA A 218 -1.32 8.36 0.96
C ALA A 218 0.03 7.75 0.55
N VAL A 219 0.31 7.67 -0.76
CA VAL A 219 1.57 7.10 -1.28
C VAL A 219 2.33 7.99 -2.25
N ALA A 220 1.69 9.02 -2.82
CA ALA A 220 2.34 10.05 -3.63
C ALA A 220 2.36 11.40 -2.91
N GLY A 221 1.22 12.09 -2.88
CA GLY A 221 1.09 13.41 -2.26
C GLY A 221 -0.05 14.24 -2.88
N THR A 222 -0.10 15.52 -2.52
CA THR A 222 -1.10 16.49 -2.99
C THR A 222 -0.42 17.83 -3.30
N PRO A 223 -0.62 18.42 -4.48
CA PRO A 223 -1.27 17.83 -5.65
C PRO A 223 -0.41 16.71 -6.27
N ARG A 224 -1.06 15.78 -7.01
CA ARG A 224 -0.46 14.49 -7.39
C ARG A 224 0.79 14.66 -8.27
N LEU A 225 0.74 15.52 -9.29
CA LEU A 225 1.80 15.63 -10.29
C LEU A 225 3.07 16.25 -9.70
N GLU A 226 2.91 17.32 -8.93
CA GLU A 226 3.96 18.05 -8.23
C GLU A 226 4.63 17.15 -7.19
N ALA A 227 3.84 16.38 -6.43
CA ALA A 227 4.38 15.38 -5.53
C ALA A 227 5.20 14.32 -6.27
N GLN A 228 4.71 13.77 -7.39
CA GLN A 228 5.46 12.78 -8.18
C GLN A 228 6.76 13.33 -8.78
N GLN A 229 6.77 14.60 -9.22
CA GLN A 229 7.98 15.27 -9.70
C GLN A 229 9.01 15.39 -8.58
N LEU A 230 8.60 15.86 -7.40
CA LEU A 230 9.50 15.98 -6.25
C LEU A 230 10.03 14.61 -5.79
N LEU A 231 9.21 13.55 -5.82
CA LEU A 231 9.67 12.19 -5.51
C LEU A 231 10.78 11.73 -6.47
N ALA A 232 10.62 12.00 -7.77
CA ALA A 232 11.63 11.66 -8.77
C ALA A 232 12.95 12.42 -8.58
N GLU A 233 12.92 13.59 -7.94
CA GLU A 233 14.11 14.38 -7.61
C GLU A 233 14.78 13.91 -6.30
N LEU A 234 13.98 13.56 -5.29
CA LEU A 234 14.48 13.31 -3.93
C LEU A 234 14.81 11.85 -3.63
N GLU A 235 14.20 10.89 -4.34
CA GLU A 235 14.44 9.46 -4.10
C GLU A 235 15.53 8.90 -5.03
N PRO A 236 16.62 8.32 -4.49
CA PRO A 236 17.74 7.84 -5.31
C PRO A 236 17.49 6.43 -5.89
N PHE A 237 16.22 6.02 -6.02
CA PHE A 237 15.84 4.69 -6.46
C PHE A 237 14.48 4.71 -7.17
N ASP A 238 14.24 3.66 -7.96
CA ASP A 238 12.90 3.32 -8.41
C ASP A 238 12.18 2.50 -7.32
N ARG A 239 10.95 2.89 -6.98
CA ARG A 239 10.08 2.13 -6.07
C ARG A 239 9.68 0.78 -6.65
N GLY A 240 9.76 0.62 -7.97
CA GLY A 240 9.29 -0.56 -8.68
C GLY A 240 7.82 -0.81 -8.35
N ARG A 241 7.54 -1.94 -7.71
CA ARG A 241 6.16 -2.34 -7.34
C ARG A 241 5.73 -1.87 -5.95
N TYR A 242 6.64 -1.29 -5.16
CA TYR A 242 6.29 -0.75 -3.85
C TYR A 242 5.28 0.39 -3.98
N ALA A 243 4.29 0.39 -3.09
CA ALA A 243 3.18 1.33 -3.06
C ALA A 243 2.28 1.33 -4.31
N GLY A 244 2.50 0.42 -5.27
CA GLY A 244 1.59 0.17 -6.39
C GLY A 244 0.39 -0.70 -6.00
N PRO A 245 -0.65 -0.81 -6.86
CA PRO A 245 -1.76 -1.71 -6.61
C PRO A 245 -1.33 -3.19 -6.63
N VAL A 246 -1.83 -3.99 -5.68
CA VAL A 246 -1.67 -5.44 -5.63
C VAL A 246 -3.01 -6.09 -5.28
N GLY A 247 -3.41 -7.10 -6.05
CA GLY A 247 -4.79 -7.56 -6.01
C GLY A 247 -5.12 -8.66 -6.99
N TRP A 248 -6.42 -8.81 -7.25
CA TRP A 248 -6.97 -9.74 -8.23
C TRP A 248 -8.16 -9.13 -8.95
N ILE A 249 -8.48 -9.69 -10.12
CA ILE A 249 -9.66 -9.39 -10.92
C ILE A 249 -10.28 -10.70 -11.42
N GLY A 250 -11.61 -10.76 -11.40
CA GLY A 250 -12.43 -11.82 -11.97
C GLY A 250 -12.82 -11.53 -13.42
N ALA A 251 -13.23 -12.57 -14.16
CA ALA A 251 -13.69 -12.43 -15.53
C ALA A 251 -14.98 -11.60 -15.67
N ASP A 252 -15.70 -11.42 -14.57
CA ASP A 252 -16.88 -10.58 -14.39
C ASP A 252 -16.55 -9.11 -14.07
N GLY A 253 -15.27 -8.75 -14.01
CA GLY A 253 -14.81 -7.39 -13.68
C GLY A 253 -14.75 -7.09 -12.18
N ASP A 254 -15.25 -7.99 -11.33
CA ASP A 254 -15.11 -7.93 -9.87
C ASP A 254 -13.65 -8.08 -9.45
N GLY A 255 -13.32 -7.67 -8.24
CA GLY A 255 -12.01 -7.93 -7.68
C GLY A 255 -11.65 -7.02 -6.53
N GLU A 256 -10.38 -7.05 -6.14
CA GLU A 256 -9.91 -6.33 -4.97
C GLU A 256 -8.46 -5.91 -5.15
N TRP A 257 -8.18 -4.63 -4.89
CA TRP A 257 -6.85 -4.05 -4.98
C TRP A 257 -6.50 -3.38 -3.67
N ALA A 258 -5.42 -3.83 -3.05
CA ALA A 258 -4.75 -3.15 -1.96
C ALA A 258 -3.56 -2.36 -2.49
N ILE A 259 -2.98 -1.51 -1.66
CA ILE A 259 -1.71 -0.83 -1.95
C ILE A 259 -0.57 -1.70 -1.41
N ALA A 260 0.46 -2.00 -2.22
CA ALA A 260 1.57 -2.87 -1.85
C ALA A 260 2.51 -2.22 -0.81
N LEU A 261 2.10 -2.29 0.46
CA LEU A 261 2.80 -1.75 1.61
C LEU A 261 3.26 -2.86 2.56
N ARG A 262 4.17 -2.51 3.50
CA ARG A 262 4.67 -3.39 4.58
C ARG A 262 5.18 -4.73 4.04
N GLY A 263 5.97 -4.64 2.97
CA GLY A 263 6.41 -5.78 2.20
C GLY A 263 7.81 -5.58 1.63
N ALA A 264 8.21 -6.54 0.81
CA ALA A 264 9.48 -6.54 0.11
C ALA A 264 9.36 -7.24 -1.24
N GLN A 265 10.29 -6.90 -2.14
CA GLN A 265 10.52 -7.55 -3.41
C GLN A 265 11.74 -8.47 -3.29
N ILE A 266 11.58 -9.74 -3.63
CA ILE A 266 12.71 -10.62 -3.90
C ILE A 266 13.26 -10.27 -5.28
N GLU A 267 14.52 -9.87 -5.33
CA GLU A 267 15.20 -9.50 -6.56
C GLU A 267 15.65 -10.75 -7.33
N ALA A 268 15.87 -10.58 -8.64
CA ALA A 268 16.48 -11.63 -9.45
C ALA A 268 17.86 -12.01 -8.89
N ALA A 269 18.22 -13.29 -9.02
CA ALA A 269 19.53 -13.75 -8.60
C ALA A 269 20.62 -13.06 -9.43
N ASP A 270 21.72 -12.67 -8.77
CA ASP A 270 22.89 -12.15 -9.48
C ASP A 270 23.64 -13.26 -10.23
N ALA A 271 24.73 -12.91 -10.92
CA ALA A 271 25.54 -13.86 -11.68
C ALA A 271 26.17 -14.99 -10.83
N SER A 272 26.24 -14.82 -9.50
CA SER A 272 26.71 -15.84 -8.56
C SER A 272 25.57 -16.75 -8.06
N GLY A 273 24.32 -16.47 -8.45
CA GLY A 273 23.13 -17.19 -8.00
C GLY A 273 22.62 -16.70 -6.64
N LEU A 274 23.18 -15.62 -6.07
CA LEU A 274 22.73 -15.06 -4.81
C LEU A 274 21.50 -14.19 -5.04
N ARG A 275 20.46 -14.40 -4.24
CA ARG A 275 19.24 -13.59 -4.28
C ARG A 275 19.31 -12.50 -3.22
N SER A 276 18.81 -11.32 -3.54
CA SER A 276 18.62 -10.25 -2.57
C SER A 276 17.14 -9.97 -2.37
N ILE A 277 16.83 -9.25 -1.31
CA ILE A 277 15.49 -8.76 -0.99
C ILE A 277 15.57 -7.27 -0.71
N ARG A 278 14.62 -6.51 -1.23
CA ARG A 278 14.49 -5.08 -1.00
C ARG A 278 13.15 -4.79 -0.35
N ALA A 279 13.18 -4.18 0.83
CA ALA A 279 12.02 -3.69 1.53
C ALA A 279 11.94 -2.17 1.40
N PHE A 280 10.73 -1.63 1.37
CA PHE A 280 10.49 -0.19 1.35
C PHE A 280 9.52 0.22 2.46
N ALA A 281 9.71 1.42 2.99
CA ALA A 281 8.76 2.09 3.85
C ALA A 281 8.82 3.59 3.61
N GLY A 282 7.67 4.25 3.67
CA GLY A 282 7.56 5.69 3.52
C GLY A 282 6.58 6.32 4.48
N CYS A 283 6.67 7.63 4.63
CA CYS A 283 5.82 8.46 5.48
C CYS A 283 5.43 9.76 4.78
N GLY A 284 4.28 10.29 5.17
CA GLY A 284 3.73 11.50 4.57
C GLY A 284 4.33 12.73 5.22
N ILE A 285 5.01 13.54 4.42
CA ILE A 285 5.65 14.79 4.81
C ILE A 285 4.66 15.94 4.62
N VAL A 286 4.55 16.77 5.65
CA VAL A 286 3.78 18.02 5.67
C VAL A 286 4.66 19.14 6.23
N ALA A 287 4.20 20.39 6.19
CA ALA A 287 4.99 21.56 6.62
C ALA A 287 5.55 21.48 8.06
N GLY A 288 4.93 20.68 8.94
CA GLY A 288 5.37 20.48 10.33
C GLY A 288 6.10 19.15 10.59
N SER A 289 6.50 18.43 9.55
CA SER A 289 7.23 17.16 9.69
C SER A 289 8.66 17.38 10.20
N GLU A 290 9.08 16.53 11.14
CA GLU A 290 10.41 16.59 11.76
C GLU A 290 11.27 15.40 11.28
N PRO A 291 12.46 15.61 10.68
CA PRO A 291 13.23 14.55 10.02
C PRO A 291 13.49 13.29 10.87
N ASP A 292 13.85 13.46 12.13
CA ASP A 292 14.10 12.31 13.03
C ASP A 292 12.81 11.55 13.38
N ALA A 293 11.67 12.25 13.48
CA ALA A 293 10.37 11.62 13.73
C ALA A 293 9.89 10.81 12.52
N GLU A 294 10.05 11.35 11.31
CA GLU A 294 9.72 10.67 10.06
C GLU A 294 10.60 9.43 9.84
N LEU A 295 11.89 9.53 10.18
CA LEU A 295 12.79 8.37 10.17
C LEU A 295 12.33 7.29 11.16
N ALA A 296 11.93 7.67 12.37
CA ALA A 296 11.40 6.73 13.36
C ALA A 296 10.09 6.07 12.89
N GLU A 297 9.21 6.82 12.21
CA GLU A 297 7.98 6.26 11.64
C GLU A 297 8.27 5.19 10.58
N THR A 298 9.24 5.44 9.69
CA THR A 298 9.62 4.44 8.69
C THR A 298 10.21 3.17 9.32
N GLU A 299 10.97 3.27 10.42
CA GLU A 299 11.44 2.09 11.18
C GLU A 299 10.28 1.23 11.71
N LEU A 300 9.24 1.85 12.25
CA LEU A 300 8.03 1.14 12.68
C LEU A 300 7.33 0.46 11.49
N LYS A 301 7.29 1.13 10.33
CA LYS A 301 6.70 0.58 9.10
C LYS A 301 7.51 -0.58 8.50
N PHE A 302 8.80 -0.70 8.83
CA PHE A 302 9.62 -1.87 8.50
C PHE A 302 9.42 -3.06 9.46
N SER A 303 8.83 -2.87 10.65
CA SER A 303 8.66 -3.95 11.63
C SER A 303 7.96 -5.20 11.07
N PRO A 304 6.85 -5.10 10.31
CA PRO A 304 6.16 -6.27 9.79
C PRO A 304 7.07 -7.17 8.93
N ILE A 305 7.85 -6.58 8.04
CA ILE A 305 8.73 -7.35 7.15
C ILE A 305 9.97 -7.86 7.89
N ARG A 306 10.54 -7.09 8.82
CA ARG A 306 11.66 -7.54 9.67
C ARG A 306 11.27 -8.77 10.51
N GLU A 307 10.08 -8.75 11.10
CA GLU A 307 9.54 -9.87 11.88
C GLU A 307 9.20 -11.10 11.01
N ALA A 308 8.77 -10.88 9.77
CA ALA A 308 8.52 -11.96 8.83
C ALA A 308 9.82 -12.65 8.37
N LEU A 309 10.93 -11.91 8.37
CA LEU A 309 12.26 -12.35 7.95
C LEU A 309 13.13 -12.86 9.09
N SER A 310 12.80 -12.56 10.35
CA SER A 310 13.51 -13.03 11.56
C SER A 310 13.21 -14.48 11.90
#